data_AF-L7TAR5-F1
#
_entry.id   AF-L7TAR5-F1
#
_cell.length_a   1.000
_cell.length_b   1.000
_cell.length_c   1.000
_cell.angle_alpha   90.00
_cell.angle_beta   90.00
_cell.angle_gamma   90.00
#
_symmetry.space_group_name_H-M   'P 1'
#
loop_
_entity.id
_entity.type
_entity.pdbx_description
1 polymer ?
#
loop_
_entity_poly.entity_id
_entity_poly.type
_entity_poly.pdbx_seq_one_letter_code
_entity_poly.pdbx_strand_id
1 'polypeptide(L)'
;RCPYHGWVYSNTGELVGVPAMSEAYPGGFDKSQWGLRHIPHVDSYAGFIFGSVDPKAPSLTDYLGDTTFYLDLIAKKTAGGLEVIGAPHRWVMSANWKLAA
;
A
#
# COMPACT_ATOMS: atom_id res chain seq x y z
N ARG A 1 -14.58 5.75 -3.75
CA ARG A 1 -16.03 5.54 -3.51
C ARG A 1 -16.37 4.07 -3.78
N CYS A 2 -17.02 3.40 -2.83
CA CYS A 2 -17.43 2.00 -2.96
C CYS A 2 -18.64 1.87 -3.91
N PRO A 3 -18.62 0.94 -4.88
CA PRO A 3 -19.69 0.81 -5.87
C PRO A 3 -20.98 0.17 -5.31
N TYR A 4 -20.90 -0.55 -4.18
CA TYR A 4 -22.06 -1.26 -3.64
C TYR A 4 -23.06 -0.30 -2.99
N HIS A 5 -22.66 0.37 -1.90
CA HIS A 5 -23.54 1.26 -1.13
C HIS A 5 -23.05 2.72 -1.11
N GLY A 6 -22.07 3.05 -1.95
CA GLY A 6 -21.65 4.43 -2.12
C GLY A 6 -20.82 5.03 -0.98
N TRP A 7 -20.32 4.26 -0.01
CA TRP A 7 -19.41 4.77 1.02
C TRP A 7 -18.20 5.45 0.35
N VAL A 8 -17.87 6.65 0.82
CA VAL A 8 -16.83 7.49 0.26
C VAL A 8 -15.69 7.57 1.26
N TYR A 9 -14.51 7.15 0.80
CA TYR A 9 -13.27 7.24 1.57
C TYR A 9 -12.38 8.29 0.92
N SER A 10 -11.66 9.06 1.74
CA SER A 10 -10.53 9.87 1.27
C SER A 10 -9.39 8.97 0.81
N ASN A 11 -8.39 9.54 0.12
CA ASN A 11 -7.13 8.84 -0.18
C ASN A 11 -6.26 8.61 1.07
N THR A 12 -6.57 9.23 2.21
CA THR A 12 -5.96 8.93 3.51
C THR A 12 -6.59 7.72 4.21
N GLY A 13 -7.69 7.19 3.66
CA GLY A 13 -8.39 6.02 4.20
C GLY A 13 -9.57 6.35 5.12
N GLU A 14 -9.75 7.62 5.49
CA GLU A 14 -10.87 8.05 6.34
C GLU A 14 -12.21 7.87 5.64
N LEU A 15 -13.21 7.36 6.36
CA LEU A 15 -14.59 7.32 5.88
C LEU A 15 -15.20 8.73 5.96
N VAL A 16 -15.25 9.40 4.82
CA VAL A 16 -15.72 10.80 4.75
C VAL A 16 -17.22 10.91 4.46
N GLY A 17 -17.83 9.90 3.82
CA GLY A 17 -19.25 9.93 3.45
C GLY A 17 -19.94 8.57 3.49
N VAL A 18 -21.16 8.56 4.01
CA VAL A 18 -22.07 7.41 4.00
C VAL A 18 -23.44 7.91 3.52
N PRO A 19 -23.99 7.36 2.42
CA PRO A 19 -25.32 7.75 1.93
C PRO A 19 -26.42 7.43 2.96
N ALA A 20 -27.48 8.25 2.98
CA ALA A 20 -28.67 8.09 3.82
C ALA A 20 -28.36 7.84 5.32
N MET A 21 -27.32 8.51 5.85
CA MET A 21 -26.84 8.27 7.21
C MET A 21 -27.93 8.50 8.27
N SER A 22 -28.71 9.57 8.14
CA SER A 22 -29.79 9.91 9.07
C SER A 22 -30.93 8.89 9.06
N GLU A 23 -31.27 8.34 7.88
CA GLU A 23 -32.40 7.43 7.71
C GLU A 23 -32.02 5.97 8.02
N ALA A 24 -30.83 5.54 7.59
CA ALA A 24 -30.38 4.15 7.73
C ALA A 24 -29.65 3.87 9.06
N TYR A 25 -29.11 4.90 9.73
CA TYR A 25 -28.39 4.77 11.00
C TYR A 25 -28.94 5.73 12.07
N PRO A 26 -30.22 5.58 12.47
CA PRO A 26 -30.90 6.52 13.39
C PRO A 26 -30.31 6.51 14.81
N GLY A 27 -29.59 5.45 15.21
CA GLY A 27 -28.92 5.34 16.51
C GLY A 27 -27.55 6.02 16.58
N GLY A 28 -27.14 6.72 15.51
CA GLY A 28 -25.81 7.30 15.36
C GLY A 28 -24.84 6.37 14.63
N PHE A 29 -23.93 6.97 13.88
CA PHE A 29 -22.90 6.27 13.12
C PHE A 29 -21.58 7.03 13.21
N ASP A 30 -20.63 6.50 13.97
CA ASP A 30 -19.30 7.08 14.10
C ASP A 30 -18.41 6.63 12.94
N LYS A 31 -18.28 7.49 11.93
CA LYS A 31 -17.45 7.21 10.74
C LYS A 31 -15.98 6.92 11.09
N SER A 32 -15.46 7.47 12.19
CA SER A 32 -14.04 7.35 12.53
C SER A 32 -13.63 5.90 12.83
N GLN A 33 -14.58 5.05 13.23
CA GLN A 33 -14.35 3.64 13.52
C GLN A 33 -14.34 2.74 12.27
N TRP A 34 -14.67 3.31 11.10
CA TRP A 34 -14.91 2.55 9.86
C TRP A 34 -14.05 3.01 8.68
N GLY A 35 -12.84 3.51 8.95
CA GLY A 35 -11.84 3.79 7.91
C GLY A 35 -11.36 2.53 7.18
N LEU A 36 -10.68 2.72 6.05
CA LEU A 36 -9.98 1.63 5.36
C LEU A 36 -8.92 1.03 6.30
N ARG A 37 -8.71 -0.29 6.20
CA ARG A 37 -7.63 -0.94 6.97
C ARG A 37 -6.28 -0.52 6.41
N HIS A 38 -5.43 0.00 7.28
CA HIS A 38 -4.07 0.38 6.94
C HIS A 38 -3.15 -0.85 6.96
N ILE A 39 -2.18 -0.87 6.04
CA ILE A 39 -1.02 -1.76 6.18
C ILE A 39 -0.22 -1.25 7.38
N PRO A 40 0.11 -2.10 8.38
CA PRO A 40 0.80 -1.68 9.60
C PRO A 40 2.10 -0.91 9.35
N HIS A 41 2.90 -1.36 8.39
CA HIS A 41 4.15 -0.71 8.01
C HIS A 41 4.19 -0.47 6.52
N VAL A 42 4.40 0.77 6.11
CA VAL A 42 4.70 1.17 4.74
C VAL A 42 5.93 2.05 4.80
N ASP A 43 6.96 1.69 4.05
CA ASP A 43 8.22 2.41 4.00
C ASP A 43 8.79 2.37 2.58
N SER A 44 9.77 3.20 2.30
CA SER A 44 10.39 3.30 0.99
C SER A 44 11.92 3.31 1.07
N TYR A 45 12.56 2.62 0.12
CA TYR A 45 14.01 2.64 -0.06
C TYR A 45 14.34 2.94 -1.51
N ALA A 46 15.11 4.02 -1.77
CA ALA A 46 15.54 4.43 -3.11
C ALA A 46 14.40 4.54 -4.16
N GLY A 47 13.21 4.99 -3.73
CA GLY A 47 12.02 5.13 -4.61
C GLY A 47 11.14 3.89 -4.71
N PHE A 48 11.59 2.74 -4.20
CA PHE A 48 10.78 1.51 -4.11
C PHE A 48 9.94 1.53 -2.83
N ILE A 49 8.63 1.33 -2.95
CA ILE A 49 7.68 1.31 -1.83
C ILE A 49 7.40 -0.14 -1.42
N PHE A 50 7.58 -0.45 -0.13
CA PHE A 50 7.30 -1.76 0.46
C PHE A 50 6.23 -1.65 1.55
N GLY A 51 5.53 -2.76 1.79
CA GLY A 51 4.55 -2.86 2.87
C GLY A 51 4.68 -4.19 3.61
N SER A 52 4.54 -4.16 4.94
CA SER A 52 4.47 -5.35 5.78
C SER A 52 3.13 -5.42 6.51
N VAL A 53 2.50 -6.61 6.46
CA VAL A 53 1.26 -6.90 7.19
C VAL A 53 1.52 -7.35 8.63
N ASP A 54 2.77 -7.62 9.01
CA ASP A 54 3.14 -7.97 10.38
C ASP A 54 3.48 -6.69 11.17
N PRO A 55 2.69 -6.32 12.19
CA PRO A 55 2.98 -5.14 13.03
C PRO A 55 4.30 -5.23 13.80
N LYS A 56 4.88 -6.43 13.94
CA LYS A 56 6.14 -6.67 14.64
C LYS A 56 7.34 -6.80 13.70
N ALA A 57 7.15 -6.54 12.41
CA ALA A 57 8.23 -6.56 11.43
C ALA A 57 9.35 -5.55 11.81
N PRO A 58 10.61 -5.86 11.49
CA PRO A 58 11.70 -4.89 11.62
C PRO A 58 11.50 -3.73 10.65
N SER A 59 12.32 -2.66 10.78
CA SER A 59 12.32 -1.58 9.79
C SER A 59 12.70 -2.10 8.40
N LEU A 60 12.30 -1.40 7.33
CA LEU A 60 12.65 -1.80 5.97
C LEU A 60 14.17 -1.86 5.78
N THR A 61 14.90 -0.89 6.31
CA THR A 61 16.37 -0.85 6.22
C THR A 61 17.01 -2.05 6.94
N ASP A 62 16.51 -2.43 8.12
CA ASP A 62 17.02 -3.59 8.85
C ASP A 62 16.71 -4.90 8.11
N TYR A 63 15.51 -5.00 7.49
CA TYR A 63 15.14 -6.16 6.67
C TYR A 63 16.02 -6.31 5.43
N LEU A 64 16.31 -5.20 4.74
CA LEU A 64 17.18 -5.19 3.56
C LEU A 64 18.64 -5.47 3.93
N GLY A 65 19.08 -4.99 5.10
CA GLY A 65 20.43 -5.17 5.63
C GLY A 65 21.50 -4.75 4.62
N ASP A 66 22.54 -5.56 4.48
CA ASP A 66 23.67 -5.29 3.59
C ASP A 66 23.30 -5.29 2.09
N THR A 67 22.10 -5.78 1.73
CA THR A 67 21.59 -5.71 0.35
C THR A 67 21.42 -4.26 -0.13
N THR A 68 21.22 -3.33 0.81
CA THR A 68 21.11 -1.90 0.53
C THR A 68 22.30 -1.36 -0.27
N PHE A 69 23.52 -1.83 0.03
CA PHE A 69 24.72 -1.46 -0.72
C PHE A 69 24.56 -1.79 -2.22
N TYR A 70 24.09 -2.98 -2.54
CA TYR A 70 23.90 -3.43 -3.92
C TYR A 70 22.71 -2.76 -4.60
N LEU A 71 21.63 -2.48 -3.86
CA LEU A 71 20.49 -1.73 -4.37
C LEU A 71 20.90 -0.32 -4.78
N ASP A 72 21.75 0.34 -4.01
CA ASP A 72 22.25 1.68 -4.31
C ASP A 72 23.05 1.74 -5.62
N LEU A 73 23.84 0.70 -5.91
CA LEU A 73 24.57 0.58 -7.18
C LEU A 73 23.65 0.55 -8.40
N ILE A 74 22.38 0.17 -8.23
CA ILE A 74 21.39 0.10 -9.32
C ILE A 74 20.50 1.34 -9.31
N ALA A 75 19.96 1.68 -8.15
CA ALA A 75 18.89 2.67 -7.99
C ALA A 75 19.38 4.11 -7.85
N LYS A 76 20.61 4.32 -7.37
CA LYS A 76 21.17 5.65 -7.08
C LYS A 76 22.31 6.06 -8.03
N LYS A 77 22.34 5.51 -9.25
CA LYS A 77 23.35 5.84 -10.27
C LYS A 77 23.34 7.30 -10.71
N THR A 78 22.19 7.97 -10.60
CA THR A 78 22.03 9.38 -10.95
C THR A 78 21.34 10.11 -9.80
N ALA A 79 21.51 11.43 -9.74
CA ALA A 79 20.82 12.27 -8.74
C ALA A 79 19.28 12.20 -8.86
N GLY A 80 18.76 11.84 -10.04
CA GLY A 80 17.32 11.68 -10.28
C GLY A 80 16.75 10.31 -9.90
N GLY A 81 17.59 9.33 -9.56
CA GLY A 81 17.15 7.97 -9.26
C GLY A 81 16.62 7.21 -10.48
N LEU A 82 15.64 6.33 -10.25
CA LEU A 82 14.97 5.54 -11.28
C LEU A 82 13.52 6.00 -11.48
N GLU A 83 13.05 5.88 -12.72
CA GLU A 83 11.63 5.97 -13.06
C GLU A 83 11.16 4.71 -13.80
N VAL A 84 9.90 4.34 -13.60
CA VAL A 84 9.27 3.24 -14.32
C VAL A 84 8.64 3.78 -15.60
N ILE A 85 9.00 3.18 -16.75
CA ILE A 85 8.46 3.57 -18.04
C ILE A 85 7.21 2.76 -18.35
N GLY A 86 6.07 3.43 -18.46
CA GLY A 86 4.79 2.81 -18.80
C GLY A 86 4.21 1.93 -17.69
N ALA A 87 3.32 1.02 -18.07
CA ALA A 87 2.68 0.08 -17.15
C ALA A 87 3.40 -1.28 -17.18
N PRO A 88 3.41 -2.04 -16.07
CA PRO A 88 3.99 -3.38 -16.06
C PRO A 88 3.18 -4.34 -16.95
N HIS A 89 3.87 -5.27 -17.59
CA HIS A 89 3.23 -6.40 -18.26
C HIS A 89 2.63 -7.35 -17.21
N ARG A 90 1.38 -7.80 -17.41
CA ARG A 90 0.65 -8.64 -16.46
C ARG A 90 0.02 -9.83 -17.17
N TRP A 91 0.34 -11.05 -16.74
CA TRP A 91 -0.25 -12.29 -17.22
C TRP A 91 -0.31 -13.33 -16.09
N VAL A 92 -1.09 -14.40 -16.28
CA VAL A 92 -1.18 -15.52 -15.33
C VAL A 92 -0.32 -16.66 -15.84
N MET A 93 0.46 -17.25 -14.93
CA MET A 93 1.28 -18.43 -15.20
C MET A 93 0.86 -19.56 -14.27
N SER A 94 0.72 -20.77 -14.81
CA SER A 94 0.34 -21.98 -14.07
C SER A 94 1.56 -22.61 -13.40
N ALA A 95 2.17 -21.87 -12.46
CA ALA A 95 3.37 -22.29 -11.75
C ALA A 95 3.39 -21.70 -10.33
N ASN A 96 4.18 -22.30 -9.43
CA ASN A 96 4.41 -21.71 -8.12
C ASN A 96 5.32 -20.49 -8.22
N TRP A 97 5.00 -19.41 -7.49
CA TRP A 97 5.79 -18.16 -7.50
C TRP A 97 7.27 -18.36 -7.13
N LYS A 98 7.60 -19.39 -6.34
CA LYS A 98 8.98 -19.71 -5.93
C LYS A 98 9.89 -20.15 -7.07
N LEU A 99 9.34 -20.55 -8.23
CA LEU A 99 10.16 -20.95 -9.38
C LEU A 99 10.86 -19.77 -10.07
N ALA A 100 10.37 -18.54 -9.88
CA ALA A 100 10.89 -17.33 -10.51
C ALA A 100 11.60 -16.38 -9.53
N ALA A 101 11.62 -16.71 -8.24
CA ALA A 101 12.29 -15.95 -7.18
C ALA A 101 13.73 -16.46 -6.99
#